data_AF-A0A1H0TUN3-F1
#
_entry.id   AF-A0A1H0TUN3-F1
#
_cell.length_a   1.000
_cell.length_b   1.000
_cell.length_c   1.000
_cell.angle_alpha   90.00
_cell.angle_beta   90.00
_cell.angle_gamma   90.00
#
_symmetry.space_group_name_H-M   'P 1'
#
loop_
_entity.id
_entity.type
_entity.pdbx_description
1 polymer ?
#
loop_
_entity_poly.entity_id
_entity_poly.type
_entity_poly.pdbx_seq_one_letter_code
_entity_poly.pdbx_strand_id
1 'polypeptide(L)'
;MLRKLLFWCFAVMFPLPLISTYNVQGTAPGPLKYYIFLGLAAYSWWLLSVLVSVRPPWLDRLVGLPAVYGLHGMLGILAIVAACIHRDLSYSPSQLAGDLGNFAFYGALSILCYSAFFMSGWLVDRSKLLQKTKRLLEIFFRRQLSVWIHRLNLVIVAMIWLHAHLLVRVNQYFAFMMLFDLYTVVTLSIYVWKKWIAPDTYLTGTVTANDARGSSTRRISMDLDRKATRLQPGDFFFLSFQGLMGVVQALAAVRGGRAGLGRVGALDLSVRRVRWSAPSSPLSARIGGELRRRRHGSCCVSSRVMMLTLRRGWRRGCRGVSLVPRSRIPRHSGRRNIVHPG
;
A
#
# COMPACT_ATOMS: atom_id res chain seq x y z
N MET A 1 4.43 -19.38 -7.47
CA MET A 1 5.76 -18.74 -7.32
C MET A 1 6.23 -18.11 -8.62
N LEU A 2 6.13 -18.79 -9.77
CA LEU A 2 6.56 -18.30 -11.09
C LEU A 2 6.11 -16.86 -11.43
N ARG A 3 4.82 -16.52 -11.30
CA ARG A 3 4.30 -15.17 -11.62
C ARG A 3 4.98 -14.05 -10.84
N LYS A 4 5.34 -14.31 -9.57
CA LYS A 4 6.05 -13.33 -8.74
C LYS A 4 7.48 -13.16 -9.20
N LEU A 5 8.15 -14.25 -9.56
CA LEU A 5 9.51 -14.21 -10.08
C LEU A 5 9.57 -13.44 -11.40
N LEU A 6 8.65 -13.73 -12.33
CA LEU A 6 8.52 -12.98 -13.59
C LEU A 6 8.29 -11.48 -13.36
N PHE A 7 7.48 -11.12 -12.35
CA PHE A 7 7.25 -9.73 -11.99
C PHE A 7 8.51 -9.03 -11.47
N TRP A 8 9.34 -9.71 -10.69
CA TRP A 8 10.64 -9.20 -10.26
C TRP A 8 11.64 -9.11 -11.42
N CYS A 9 11.69 -10.11 -12.29
CA CYS A 9 12.52 -10.07 -13.50
C CYS A 9 12.14 -8.88 -14.37
N PHE A 10 10.85 -8.64 -14.60
CA PHE A 10 10.38 -7.47 -15.33
C PHE A 10 10.91 -6.16 -14.71
N ALA A 11 10.85 -6.04 -13.39
CA ALA A 11 11.34 -4.84 -12.71
C ALA A 11 12.86 -4.61 -12.87
N VAL A 12 13.65 -5.68 -12.92
CA VAL A 12 15.09 -5.61 -13.18
C VAL A 12 15.38 -5.29 -14.65
N MET A 13 14.58 -5.80 -15.59
CA MET A 13 14.74 -5.57 -17.02
C MET A 13 14.22 -4.21 -17.49
N PHE A 14 13.31 -3.59 -16.73
CA PHE A 14 12.67 -2.31 -17.04
C PHE A 14 13.63 -1.17 -17.46
N PRO A 15 14.79 -0.95 -16.81
CA PRO A 15 15.76 0.07 -17.22
C PRO A 15 16.55 -0.25 -18.50
N LEU A 16 16.58 -1.50 -18.96
CA LEU A 16 17.47 -1.91 -20.04
C LEU A 16 17.28 -1.18 -21.38
N PRO A 17 16.06 -0.85 -21.83
CA PRO A 17 15.90 -0.09 -23.07
C PRO A 17 16.58 1.29 -23.03
N LEU A 18 16.50 2.00 -21.90
CA LEU A 18 17.18 3.30 -21.72
C LEU A 18 18.71 3.12 -21.65
N ILE A 19 19.17 2.11 -20.92
CA ILE A 19 20.60 1.80 -20.82
C ILE A 19 21.16 1.43 -22.20
N SER A 20 20.46 0.60 -22.96
CA SER A 20 20.89 0.12 -24.28
C SER A 20 20.95 1.26 -25.30
N THR A 21 19.91 2.10 -25.37
CA THR A 21 19.89 3.25 -26.30
C THR A 21 20.96 4.28 -25.97
N TYR A 22 21.23 4.55 -24.68
CA TYR A 22 22.37 5.38 -24.28
C TYR A 22 23.70 4.68 -24.58
N ASN A 23 23.79 3.35 -24.42
CA ASN A 23 25.03 2.63 -24.69
C ASN A 23 25.48 2.72 -26.15
N VAL A 24 24.53 2.67 -27.09
CA VAL A 24 24.82 2.77 -28.53
C VAL A 24 25.32 4.16 -28.94
N GLN A 25 24.77 5.22 -28.34
CA GLN A 25 25.05 6.61 -28.74
C GLN A 25 26.11 7.30 -27.88
N GLY A 26 26.20 6.92 -26.60
CA GLY A 26 27.00 7.60 -25.59
C GLY A 26 28.51 7.42 -25.78
N THR A 27 29.22 8.54 -25.95
CA THR A 27 30.68 8.62 -26.13
C THR A 27 31.48 8.75 -24.84
N ALA A 28 30.82 8.72 -23.68
CA ALA A 28 31.49 8.84 -22.38
C ALA A 28 32.47 7.66 -22.14
N PRO A 29 33.60 7.90 -21.45
CA PRO A 29 34.53 6.83 -21.05
C PRO A 29 33.84 5.74 -20.23
N GLY A 30 34.31 4.49 -20.34
CA GLY A 30 33.69 3.30 -19.74
C GLY A 30 33.26 3.47 -18.27
N PRO A 31 34.15 3.88 -17.34
CA PRO A 31 33.81 4.07 -15.93
C PRO A 31 32.69 5.10 -15.72
N LEU A 32 32.77 6.25 -16.41
CA LEU A 32 31.77 7.31 -16.33
C LEU A 32 30.43 6.86 -16.92
N LYS A 33 30.47 6.10 -18.01
CA LYS A 33 29.29 5.52 -18.67
C LYS A 33 28.56 4.55 -17.73
N TYR A 34 29.29 3.74 -16.97
CA TYR A 34 28.72 2.87 -15.95
C TYR A 34 27.96 3.65 -14.87
N TYR A 35 28.52 4.76 -14.37
CA TYR A 35 27.82 5.58 -13.38
C TYR A 35 26.57 6.25 -13.96
N ILE A 36 26.58 6.63 -15.24
CA ILE A 36 25.39 7.11 -15.94
C ILE A 36 24.32 6.01 -16.02
N PHE A 37 24.70 4.75 -16.30
CA PHE A 37 23.75 3.64 -16.30
C PHE A 37 23.07 3.44 -14.94
N LEU A 38 23.79 3.64 -13.82
CA LEU A 38 23.18 3.61 -12.48
C LEU A 38 22.16 4.73 -12.29
N GLY A 39 22.44 5.94 -12.80
CA GLY A 39 21.47 7.04 -12.82
C GLY A 39 20.22 6.70 -13.64
N LEU A 40 20.38 6.12 -14.83
CA LEU A 40 19.26 5.67 -15.67
C LEU A 40 18.45 4.55 -15.01
N ALA A 41 19.13 3.60 -14.35
CA ALA A 41 18.47 2.54 -13.60
C ALA A 41 17.65 3.08 -12.43
N ALA A 42 18.23 4.01 -11.65
CA ALA A 42 17.54 4.67 -10.56
C ALA A 42 16.28 5.41 -11.03
N TYR A 43 16.41 6.19 -12.10
CA TYR A 43 15.29 6.92 -12.69
C TYR A 43 14.16 5.99 -13.17
N SER A 44 14.53 4.94 -13.90
CA SER A 44 13.59 3.94 -14.39
C SER A 44 12.85 3.25 -13.25
N TRP A 45 13.52 2.90 -12.16
CA TRP A 45 12.89 2.31 -10.98
C TRP A 45 11.98 3.28 -10.23
N TRP A 46 12.28 4.58 -10.21
CA TRP A 46 11.34 5.57 -9.71
C TRP A 46 10.08 5.67 -10.58
N LEU A 47 10.21 5.72 -11.91
CA LEU A 47 9.05 5.71 -12.82
C LEU A 47 8.21 4.44 -12.65
N LEU A 48 8.86 3.27 -12.61
CA LEU A 48 8.17 2.01 -12.36
C LEU A 48 7.47 2.01 -10.99
N SER A 49 8.12 2.56 -9.96
CA SER A 49 7.52 2.70 -8.63
C SER A 49 6.26 3.58 -8.66
N VAL A 50 6.25 4.65 -9.45
CA VAL A 50 5.05 5.47 -9.72
C VAL A 50 3.98 4.65 -10.42
N LEU A 51 4.30 3.93 -11.51
CA LEU A 51 3.35 3.08 -12.23
C LEU A 51 2.70 2.01 -11.33
N VAL A 52 3.51 1.32 -10.54
CA VAL A 52 3.02 0.28 -9.61
C VAL A 52 2.15 0.89 -8.51
N SER A 53 2.40 2.15 -8.11
CA SER A 53 1.59 2.86 -7.10
C SER A 53 0.14 3.10 -7.53
N VAL A 54 -0.10 3.16 -8.85
CA VAL A 54 -1.42 3.35 -9.48
C VAL A 54 -2.30 2.10 -9.35
N ARG A 55 -1.72 0.94 -9.03
CA ARG A 55 -2.41 -0.33 -8.74
C ARG A 55 -3.43 -0.74 -9.81
N PRO A 56 -2.97 -1.06 -11.02
CA PRO A 56 -3.87 -1.62 -12.02
C PRO A 56 -4.56 -2.89 -11.50
N PRO A 57 -5.89 -3.03 -11.66
CA PRO A 57 -6.63 -4.19 -11.14
C PRO A 57 -6.14 -5.55 -11.65
N TRP A 58 -5.65 -5.58 -12.89
CA TRP A 58 -5.07 -6.79 -13.48
C TRP A 58 -3.79 -7.22 -12.76
N LEU A 59 -2.96 -6.27 -12.33
CA LEU A 59 -1.69 -6.57 -11.66
C LEU A 59 -1.92 -7.14 -10.26
N ASP A 60 -2.89 -6.60 -9.52
CA ASP A 60 -3.31 -7.16 -8.24
C ASP A 60 -3.77 -8.62 -8.40
N ARG A 61 -4.61 -8.91 -9.40
CA ARG A 61 -5.08 -10.28 -9.67
C ARG A 61 -3.96 -11.24 -10.07
N LEU A 62 -2.92 -10.76 -10.73
CA LEU A 62 -1.81 -11.61 -11.21
C LEU A 62 -0.84 -12.05 -10.10
N VAL A 63 -0.39 -11.12 -9.26
CA VAL A 63 0.67 -11.36 -8.26
C VAL A 63 0.25 -11.14 -6.81
N GLY A 64 -0.89 -10.47 -6.61
CA GLY A 64 -1.45 -10.11 -5.32
C GLY A 64 -0.92 -8.78 -4.77
N LEU A 65 -1.81 -8.03 -4.10
CA LEU A 65 -1.50 -6.79 -3.38
C LEU A 65 -0.17 -6.81 -2.59
N PRO A 66 0.15 -7.84 -1.76
CA PRO A 66 1.37 -7.79 -0.95
C PRO A 66 2.66 -7.74 -1.78
N ALA A 67 2.69 -8.40 -2.94
CA ALA A 67 3.86 -8.41 -3.81
C ALA A 67 4.07 -7.04 -4.48
N VAL A 68 2.99 -6.42 -4.95
CA VAL A 68 2.98 -5.05 -5.52
C VAL A 68 3.56 -4.04 -4.51
N TYR A 69 3.14 -4.09 -3.25
CA TYR A 69 3.68 -3.19 -2.21
C TYR A 69 5.14 -3.48 -1.88
N GLY A 70 5.52 -4.76 -1.80
CA GLY A 70 6.91 -5.16 -1.57
C GLY A 70 7.83 -4.63 -2.66
N LEU A 71 7.43 -4.76 -3.92
CA LEU A 71 8.20 -4.24 -5.05
C LEU A 71 8.30 -2.71 -5.01
N HIS A 72 7.20 -1.98 -4.85
CA HIS A 72 7.20 -0.51 -4.79
C HIS A 72 8.19 0.03 -3.72
N GLY A 73 8.16 -0.56 -2.52
CA GLY A 73 9.10 -0.19 -1.46
C GLY A 73 10.55 -0.52 -1.80
N MET A 74 10.81 -1.71 -2.36
CA MET A 74 12.16 -2.14 -2.74
C MET A 74 12.74 -1.30 -3.88
N LEU A 75 11.93 -0.97 -4.89
CA LEU A 75 12.34 -0.10 -6.00
C LEU A 75 12.80 1.26 -5.49
N GLY A 76 12.12 1.83 -4.49
CA GLY A 76 12.56 3.08 -3.87
C GLY A 76 13.93 2.98 -3.19
N ILE A 77 14.21 1.86 -2.50
CA ILE A 77 15.51 1.63 -1.86
C ILE A 77 16.60 1.41 -2.90
N LEU A 78 16.36 0.54 -3.89
CA LEU A 78 17.32 0.24 -4.95
C LEU A 78 17.64 1.49 -5.79
N ALA A 79 16.63 2.31 -6.09
CA ALA A 79 16.82 3.57 -6.80
C ALA A 79 17.71 4.54 -6.00
N ILE A 80 17.51 4.65 -4.68
CA ILE A 80 18.36 5.50 -3.83
C ILE A 80 19.80 5.00 -3.77
N VAL A 81 20.03 3.70 -3.65
CA VAL A 81 21.39 3.12 -3.65
C VAL A 81 22.09 3.42 -4.99
N ALA A 82 21.42 3.14 -6.11
CA ALA A 82 21.96 3.43 -7.43
C ALA A 82 22.21 4.94 -7.64
N ALA A 83 21.30 5.80 -7.18
CA ALA A 83 21.45 7.25 -7.25
C ALA A 83 22.60 7.77 -6.37
N CYS A 84 22.86 7.16 -5.21
CA CYS A 84 23.99 7.50 -4.35
C CYS A 84 25.32 7.26 -5.08
N ILE A 85 25.48 6.05 -5.64
CA ILE A 85 26.68 5.69 -6.40
C ILE A 85 26.83 6.59 -7.63
N HIS A 86 25.73 6.85 -8.36
CA HIS A 86 25.72 7.76 -9.50
C HIS A 86 26.19 9.17 -9.11
N ARG A 87 25.65 9.71 -8.01
CA ARG A 87 25.97 11.05 -7.51
C ARG A 87 27.43 11.18 -7.09
N ASP A 88 27.94 10.24 -6.32
CA ASP A 88 29.24 10.35 -5.69
C ASP A 88 30.40 10.05 -6.68
N LEU A 89 30.14 9.26 -7.72
CA LEU A 89 31.16 8.83 -8.69
C LEU A 89 31.02 9.48 -10.08
N SER A 90 29.91 10.17 -10.36
CA SER A 90 29.77 10.99 -11.57
C SER A 90 30.11 12.44 -11.29
N TYR A 91 30.27 13.23 -12.36
CA TYR A 91 30.34 14.68 -12.26
C TYR A 91 29.44 15.34 -13.30
N SER A 92 28.93 16.51 -12.96
CA SER A 92 28.13 17.37 -13.83
C SER A 92 29.01 18.53 -14.32
N PRO A 93 29.14 18.76 -15.64
CA PRO A 93 29.83 19.94 -16.16
C PRO A 93 29.11 21.25 -15.82
N SER A 94 27.78 21.22 -15.72
CA SER A 94 26.96 22.39 -15.39
C SER A 94 26.62 22.41 -13.90
N GLN A 95 26.86 23.54 -13.23
CA GLN A 95 26.53 23.72 -11.81
C GLN A 95 25.04 23.54 -11.55
N LEU A 96 24.17 24.16 -12.36
CA LEU A 96 22.72 24.05 -12.21
C LEU A 96 22.22 22.60 -12.25
N ALA A 97 22.71 21.79 -13.19
CA ALA A 97 22.32 20.37 -13.23
C ALA A 97 22.85 19.62 -12.00
N GLY A 98 24.07 19.92 -11.53
CA GLY A 98 24.62 19.34 -10.31
C GLY A 98 23.76 19.64 -9.09
N ASP A 99 23.39 20.90 -8.89
CA ASP A 99 22.54 21.34 -7.78
C ASP A 99 21.16 20.71 -7.84
N LEU A 100 20.53 20.70 -9.02
CA LEU A 100 19.22 20.09 -9.22
C LEU A 100 19.24 18.58 -8.91
N GLY A 101 20.31 17.88 -9.31
CA GLY A 101 20.55 16.48 -8.99
C GLY A 101 20.72 16.27 -7.48
N ASN A 102 21.47 17.13 -6.80
CA ASN A 102 21.65 17.09 -5.35
C ASN A 102 20.33 17.30 -4.60
N PHE A 103 19.55 18.32 -4.97
CA PHE A 103 18.24 18.57 -4.35
C PHE A 103 17.28 17.40 -4.58
N ALA A 104 17.26 16.83 -5.79
CA ALA A 104 16.45 15.65 -6.09
C ALA A 104 16.87 14.44 -5.23
N PHE A 105 18.17 14.16 -5.11
CA PHE A 105 18.69 13.06 -4.30
C PHE A 105 18.34 13.22 -2.81
N TYR A 106 18.67 14.36 -2.21
CA TYR A 106 18.40 14.60 -0.79
C TYR A 106 16.91 14.65 -0.48
N GLY A 107 16.11 15.20 -1.39
CA GLY A 107 14.65 15.16 -1.32
C GLY A 107 14.13 13.73 -1.34
N ALA A 108 14.60 12.89 -2.28
CA ALA A 108 14.20 11.49 -2.39
C ALA A 108 14.59 10.69 -1.15
N LEU A 109 15.81 10.87 -0.65
CA LEU A 109 16.32 10.22 0.55
C LEU A 109 15.49 10.60 1.77
N SER A 110 15.18 11.89 1.93
CA SER A 110 14.37 12.41 3.01
C SER A 110 12.94 11.86 2.98
N ILE A 111 12.31 11.81 1.81
CA ILE A 111 10.97 11.20 1.66
C ILE A 111 11.02 9.70 1.90
N LEU A 112 12.07 8.98 1.48
CA LEU A 112 12.23 7.55 1.78
C LEU A 112 12.31 7.32 3.29
N CYS A 113 13.20 8.04 3.99
CA CYS A 113 13.35 7.95 5.44
C CYS A 113 12.04 8.27 6.17
N TYR A 114 11.39 9.38 5.77
CA TYR A 114 10.09 9.78 6.30
C TYR A 114 9.01 8.71 6.08
N SER A 115 8.92 8.17 4.86
CA SER A 115 7.94 7.14 4.48
C SER A 115 8.21 5.82 5.21
N ALA A 116 9.47 5.44 5.38
CA ALA A 116 9.86 4.27 6.15
C ALA A 116 9.47 4.40 7.62
N PHE A 117 9.58 5.60 8.21
CA PHE A 117 9.19 5.83 9.59
C PHE A 117 7.66 5.91 9.77
N PHE A 118 6.96 6.73 8.99
CA PHE A 118 5.53 6.96 9.19
C PHE A 118 4.63 5.91 8.53
N MET A 119 5.02 5.37 7.38
CA MET A 119 4.16 4.49 6.59
C MET A 119 4.54 3.01 6.71
N SER A 120 5.80 2.67 7.01
CA SER A 120 6.18 1.27 7.25
C SER A 120 5.88 0.85 8.68
N GLY A 121 5.09 -0.22 8.84
CA GLY A 121 4.91 -0.88 10.14
C GLY A 121 6.15 -1.68 10.55
N TRP A 122 6.96 -2.15 9.59
CA TRP A 122 8.03 -3.11 9.89
C TRP A 122 9.12 -2.57 10.82
N LEU A 123 9.54 -1.32 10.59
CA LEU A 123 10.61 -0.67 11.35
C LEU A 123 10.12 -0.15 12.71
N VAL A 124 8.98 0.53 12.71
CA VAL A 124 8.43 1.15 13.92
C VAL A 124 7.83 0.11 14.87
N ASP A 125 7.27 -1.00 14.38
CA ASP A 125 6.64 -2.00 15.26
C ASP A 125 7.64 -2.82 16.07
N ARG A 126 8.94 -2.76 15.75
CA ARG A 126 9.99 -3.48 16.48
C ARG A 126 10.51 -2.72 17.71
N SER A 127 10.37 -1.40 17.75
CA SER A 127 10.90 -0.57 18.85
C SER A 127 9.79 0.18 19.56
N LYS A 128 9.66 -0.03 20.87
CA LYS A 128 8.70 0.69 21.72
C LYS A 128 8.97 2.20 21.74
N LEU A 129 10.23 2.62 21.58
CA LEU A 129 10.61 4.04 21.53
C LEU A 129 10.12 4.71 20.24
N LEU A 130 10.35 4.08 19.09
CA LEU A 130 9.87 4.58 17.79
C LEU A 130 8.34 4.64 17.73
N GLN A 131 7.64 3.68 18.37
CA GLN A 131 6.18 3.75 18.46
C GLN A 131 5.68 4.92 19.31
N LYS A 132 6.37 5.26 20.40
CA LYS A 132 6.01 6.42 21.24
C LYS A 132 6.23 7.72 20.48
N THR A 133 7.40 7.91 19.87
CA THR A 133 7.70 9.12 19.09
C THR A 133 6.77 9.28 17.91
N LYS A 134 6.46 8.19 17.19
CA LYS A 134 5.47 8.21 16.12
C LYS A 134 4.09 8.68 16.59
N ARG A 135 3.60 8.17 17.72
CA ARG A 135 2.28 8.58 18.25
C ARG A 135 2.24 10.05 18.66
N LEU A 136 3.33 10.57 19.21
CA LEU A 136 3.46 11.99 19.53
C LEU A 136 3.50 12.85 18.25
N LEU A 137 4.30 12.45 17.25
CA LEU A 137 4.38 13.19 15.98
C LEU A 137 3.12 13.07 15.12
N GLU A 138 2.36 11.97 15.20
CA GLU A 138 1.08 11.80 14.47
C GLU A 138 0.01 12.83 14.90
N ILE A 139 0.16 13.49 16.06
CA ILE A 139 -0.70 14.60 16.49
C ILE A 139 -0.50 15.81 15.57
N PHE A 140 0.74 16.11 15.21
CA PHE A 140 1.09 17.22 14.32
C PHE A 140 1.04 16.81 12.84
N PHE A 141 1.66 15.68 12.51
CA PHE A 141 1.63 15.06 11.19
C PHE A 141 0.36 14.24 11.03
N ARG A 142 -0.75 14.93 10.79
CA ARG A 142 -1.99 14.27 10.38
C ARG A 142 -1.72 13.34 9.21
N ARG A 143 -2.38 12.18 9.20
CA ARG A 143 -2.14 11.13 8.19
C ARG A 143 -2.27 11.61 6.74
N GLN A 144 -3.09 12.63 6.50
CA GLN A 144 -3.24 13.27 5.19
C GLN A 144 -1.96 13.99 4.74
N LEU A 145 -1.25 14.66 5.65
CA LEU A 145 0.02 15.33 5.37
C LEU A 145 1.10 14.32 5.00
N SER A 146 1.19 13.20 5.71
CA SER A 146 2.15 12.12 5.41
C SER A 146 1.98 11.57 3.98
N VAL A 147 0.74 11.40 3.54
CA VAL A 147 0.45 10.98 2.14
C VAL A 147 0.81 12.08 1.15
N TRP A 148 0.61 13.35 1.48
CA TRP A 148 1.00 14.47 0.63
C TRP A 148 2.52 14.58 0.49
N ILE A 149 3.27 14.47 1.59
CA ILE A 149 4.74 14.46 1.56
C ILE A 149 5.24 13.32 0.68
N HIS A 150 4.65 12.13 0.79
CA HIS A 150 5.02 11.02 -0.09
C HIS A 150 4.72 11.29 -1.58
N ARG A 151 3.71 12.12 -1.91
CA ARG A 151 3.41 12.52 -3.29
C ARG A 151 4.42 13.52 -3.85
N LEU A 152 5.21 14.21 -3.02
CA LEU A 152 6.30 15.05 -3.49
C LEU A 152 7.36 14.28 -4.28
N ASN A 153 7.38 12.93 -4.20
CA ASN A 153 8.15 12.09 -5.11
C ASN A 153 7.89 12.38 -6.59
N LEU A 154 6.69 12.83 -6.98
CA LEU A 154 6.41 13.23 -8.36
C LEU A 154 7.16 14.50 -8.76
N VAL A 155 7.30 15.45 -7.83
CA VAL A 155 8.08 16.67 -8.04
C VAL A 155 9.56 16.30 -8.19
N ILE A 156 10.06 15.37 -7.38
CA ILE A 156 11.43 14.86 -7.50
C ILE A 156 11.66 14.19 -8.85
N VAL A 157 10.71 13.37 -9.33
CA VAL A 157 10.79 12.77 -10.68
C VAL A 157 10.89 13.85 -11.76
N ALA A 158 10.14 14.94 -11.65
CA ALA A 158 10.24 16.08 -12.57
C ALA A 158 11.59 16.81 -12.45
N MET A 159 12.14 16.97 -11.24
CA MET A 159 13.48 17.54 -11.05
C MET A 159 14.57 16.67 -11.68
N ILE A 160 14.48 15.34 -11.56
CA ILE A 160 15.45 14.42 -12.18
C ILE A 160 15.32 14.44 -13.71
N TRP A 161 14.09 14.51 -14.21
CA TRP A 161 13.84 14.68 -15.64
C TRP A 161 14.52 15.96 -16.18
N LEU A 162 14.33 17.09 -15.50
CA LEU A 162 14.99 18.34 -15.84
C LEU A 162 16.52 18.26 -15.69
N HIS A 163 17.03 17.58 -14.65
CA HIS A 163 18.46 17.34 -14.45
C HIS A 163 19.09 16.63 -15.67
N ALA A 164 18.43 15.61 -16.21
CA ALA A 164 18.91 14.89 -17.40
C ALA A 164 18.91 15.77 -18.66
N HIS A 165 17.89 16.63 -18.83
CA HIS A 165 17.80 17.58 -19.95
C HIS A 165 18.86 18.69 -19.90
N LEU A 166 19.27 19.11 -18.71
CA LEU A 166 20.31 20.14 -18.54
C LEU A 166 21.73 19.60 -18.79
N LEU A 167 21.93 18.28 -18.75
CA LEU A 167 23.23 17.67 -18.98
C LEU A 167 23.53 17.58 -20.48
N VAL A 168 24.38 18.47 -21.00
CA VAL A 168 24.81 18.49 -22.41
C VAL A 168 25.33 17.13 -22.88
N ARG A 169 26.06 16.41 -22.01
CA ARG A 169 26.59 15.07 -22.30
C ARG A 169 25.48 14.06 -22.65
N VAL A 170 24.29 14.23 -22.10
CA VAL A 170 23.17 13.31 -22.21
C VAL A 170 22.14 13.81 -23.22
N ASN A 171 21.81 15.11 -23.19
CA ASN A 171 20.74 15.71 -23.99
C ASN A 171 21.02 15.76 -25.50
N GLN A 172 22.28 15.62 -25.91
CA GLN A 172 22.69 15.65 -27.31
C GLN A 172 22.22 14.42 -28.13
N TYR A 173 21.80 13.33 -27.47
CA TYR A 173 21.43 12.08 -28.12
C TYR A 173 19.92 12.00 -28.36
N PHE A 174 19.46 12.36 -29.56
CA PHE A 174 18.04 12.45 -29.89
C PHE A 174 17.26 11.15 -29.59
N ALA A 175 17.71 10.00 -30.07
CA ALA A 175 16.96 8.74 -29.90
C ALA A 175 16.88 8.31 -28.42
N PHE A 176 17.93 8.61 -27.64
CA PHE A 176 17.91 8.36 -26.20
C PHE A 176 16.94 9.31 -25.49
N MET A 177 17.00 10.62 -25.78
CA MET A 177 16.13 11.62 -25.15
C MET A 177 14.66 11.40 -25.49
N MET A 178 14.34 11.02 -26.73
CA MET A 178 12.99 10.65 -27.13
C MET A 178 12.44 9.47 -26.30
N LEU A 179 13.24 8.41 -26.09
CA LEU A 179 12.83 7.28 -25.27
C LEU A 179 12.70 7.66 -23.79
N PHE A 180 13.62 8.47 -23.28
CA PHE A 180 13.60 9.00 -21.93
C PHE A 180 12.32 9.81 -21.66
N ASP A 181 11.98 10.74 -22.55
CA ASP A 181 10.78 11.55 -22.45
C ASP A 181 9.51 10.72 -22.60
N LEU A 182 9.50 9.74 -23.51
CA LEU A 182 8.38 8.82 -23.66
C LEU A 182 8.10 8.06 -22.37
N TYR A 183 9.13 7.53 -21.71
CA TYR A 183 9.02 6.84 -20.42
C TYR A 183 8.36 7.74 -19.36
N THR A 184 8.82 8.99 -19.28
CA THR A 184 8.33 9.97 -18.32
C THR A 184 6.89 10.38 -18.61
N VAL A 185 6.60 10.80 -19.85
CA VAL A 185 5.28 11.28 -20.26
C VAL A 185 4.24 10.17 -20.13
N VAL A 186 4.54 8.94 -20.57
CA VAL A 186 3.62 7.81 -20.42
C VAL A 186 3.33 7.52 -18.94
N THR A 187 4.37 7.50 -18.10
CA THR A 187 4.22 7.25 -16.65
C THR A 187 3.36 8.31 -15.97
N LEU A 188 3.65 9.59 -16.22
CA LEU A 188 2.92 10.70 -15.64
C LEU A 188 1.48 10.77 -16.17
N SER A 189 1.28 10.52 -17.47
CA SER A 189 -0.06 10.50 -18.09
C SER A 189 -0.93 9.39 -17.48
N ILE A 190 -0.40 8.18 -17.31
CA ILE A 190 -1.11 7.08 -16.64
C ILE A 190 -1.47 7.45 -15.20
N TYR A 191 -0.53 8.07 -14.48
CA TYR A 191 -0.76 8.52 -13.11
C TYR A 191 -1.89 9.55 -13.04
N VAL A 192 -1.83 10.60 -13.88
CA VAL A 192 -2.83 11.67 -13.95
C VAL A 192 -4.20 11.11 -14.34
N TRP A 193 -4.24 10.29 -15.39
CA TRP A 193 -5.47 9.66 -15.87
C TRP A 193 -6.16 8.86 -14.77
N LYS A 194 -5.43 7.99 -14.08
CA LYS A 194 -6.03 7.18 -13.02
C LYS A 194 -6.47 8.03 -11.83
N LYS A 195 -5.77 9.12 -11.55
CA LYS A 195 -6.02 9.95 -10.37
C LYS A 195 -7.22 10.88 -10.52
N TRP A 196 -7.38 11.48 -11.70
CA TRP A 196 -8.40 12.51 -11.94
C TRP A 196 -9.51 12.07 -12.90
N ILE A 197 -9.21 11.28 -13.93
CA ILE A 197 -10.16 10.96 -15.01
C ILE A 197 -10.92 9.68 -14.71
N ALA A 198 -10.22 8.65 -14.22
CA ALA A 198 -10.81 7.35 -13.87
C ALA A 198 -10.57 6.96 -12.40
N PRO A 199 -10.95 7.82 -11.43
CA PRO A 199 -10.81 7.49 -10.02
C PRO A 199 -11.61 6.23 -9.67
N ASP A 200 -11.08 5.43 -8.74
CA ASP A 200 -11.77 4.23 -8.30
C ASP A 200 -13.18 4.56 -7.79
N THR A 201 -14.18 3.95 -8.40
CA THR A 201 -15.59 4.19 -8.11
C THR A 201 -15.88 3.82 -6.65
N TYR A 202 -16.46 4.77 -5.92
CA TYR A 202 -16.96 4.53 -4.59
C TYR A 202 -18.33 3.85 -4.71
N LEU A 203 -18.50 2.67 -4.13
CA LEU A 203 -19.82 2.04 -4.03
C LEU A 203 -20.37 2.35 -2.65
N THR A 204 -21.58 2.89 -2.57
CA THR A 204 -22.27 3.06 -1.30
C THR A 204 -23.23 1.91 -1.05
N GLY A 205 -23.49 1.61 0.22
CA GLY A 205 -24.43 0.57 0.60
C GLY A 205 -24.81 0.66 2.07
N THR A 206 -25.85 -0.08 2.44
CA THR A 206 -26.34 -0.17 3.81
C THR A 206 -26.00 -1.53 4.40
N VAL A 207 -25.57 -1.54 5.67
CA VAL A 207 -25.27 -2.79 6.37
C VAL A 207 -26.58 -3.46 6.78
N THR A 208 -26.82 -4.69 6.30
CA THR A 208 -28.04 -5.46 6.57
C THR A 208 -27.84 -6.48 7.68
N ALA A 209 -26.63 -7.03 7.85
CA ALA A 209 -26.34 -7.95 8.95
C ALA A 209 -24.88 -7.83 9.43
N ASN A 210 -24.65 -8.17 10.69
CA ASN A 210 -23.33 -8.15 11.33
C ASN A 210 -23.19 -9.32 12.31
N ASP A 211 -22.59 -10.42 11.86
CA ASP A 211 -22.45 -11.63 12.65
C ASP A 211 -21.03 -11.76 13.23
N ALA A 212 -20.93 -12.00 14.52
CA ALA A 212 -19.66 -12.38 15.13
C ALA A 212 -19.32 -13.83 14.76
N ARG A 213 -18.19 -14.05 14.07
CA ARG A 213 -17.68 -15.38 13.70
C ARG A 213 -16.57 -15.85 14.65
N GLY A 214 -16.12 -14.99 15.57
CA GLY A 214 -15.12 -15.27 16.60
C GLY A 214 -14.74 -14.00 17.37
N SER A 215 -13.73 -14.07 18.25
CA SER A 215 -13.31 -12.96 19.13
C SER A 215 -12.77 -11.72 18.40
N SER A 216 -12.33 -11.87 17.14
CA SER A 216 -11.74 -10.78 16.35
C SER A 216 -12.22 -10.72 14.89
N THR A 217 -13.16 -11.59 14.50
CA THR A 217 -13.66 -11.70 13.12
C THR A 217 -15.16 -11.49 13.10
N ARG A 218 -15.62 -10.61 12.21
CA ARG A 218 -17.03 -10.34 11.98
C ARG A 218 -17.37 -10.56 10.51
N ARG A 219 -18.56 -11.06 10.23
CA ARG A 219 -19.15 -11.09 8.90
C ARG A 219 -20.08 -9.90 8.80
N ILE A 220 -19.95 -9.13 7.73
CA ILE A 220 -20.82 -7.99 7.46
C ILE A 220 -21.51 -8.27 6.13
N SER A 221 -22.84 -8.37 6.16
CA SER A 221 -23.65 -8.42 4.95
C SER A 221 -24.12 -7.01 4.65
N MET A 222 -24.05 -6.62 3.39
CA MET A 222 -24.44 -5.29 2.95
C MET A 222 -25.26 -5.38 1.68
N ASP A 223 -26.23 -4.49 1.57
CA ASP A 223 -26.95 -4.23 0.33
C ASP A 223 -26.34 -2.99 -0.32
N LEU A 224 -26.08 -3.07 -1.62
CA LEU A 224 -25.42 -2.00 -2.37
C LEU A 224 -26.46 -1.15 -3.10
N ASP A 225 -26.31 0.17 -3.01
CA ASP A 225 -27.22 1.12 -3.66
C ASP A 225 -27.19 0.98 -5.20
N ARG A 226 -26.15 0.36 -5.75
CA ARG A 226 -26.00 0.09 -7.18
C ARG A 226 -25.58 -1.34 -7.43
N LYS A 227 -26.15 -1.93 -8.50
CA LYS A 227 -25.75 -3.25 -9.00
C LYS A 227 -24.26 -3.25 -9.30
N ALA A 228 -23.53 -4.09 -8.57
CA ALA A 228 -22.09 -4.17 -8.69
C ALA A 228 -21.70 -5.24 -9.73
N THR A 229 -22.06 -4.97 -10.99
CA THR A 229 -21.92 -5.85 -12.16
C THR A 229 -20.48 -6.24 -12.51
N ARG A 230 -19.48 -5.55 -11.95
CA ARG A 230 -18.04 -5.81 -12.18
C ARG A 230 -17.33 -6.49 -11.00
N LEU A 231 -18.07 -6.90 -9.97
CA LEU A 231 -17.49 -7.63 -8.84
C LEU A 231 -17.22 -9.07 -9.21
N GLN A 232 -15.99 -9.52 -8.99
CA GLN A 232 -15.63 -10.92 -9.14
C GLN A 232 -15.22 -11.53 -7.80
N PRO A 233 -15.45 -12.84 -7.59
CA PRO A 233 -14.95 -13.55 -6.42
C PRO A 233 -13.44 -13.35 -6.27
N GLY A 234 -13.00 -13.05 -5.04
CA GLY A 234 -11.60 -12.74 -4.75
C GLY A 234 -11.20 -11.27 -4.90
N ASP A 235 -12.08 -10.39 -5.39
CA ASP A 235 -11.85 -8.94 -5.32
C ASP A 235 -11.81 -8.46 -3.86
N PHE A 236 -10.94 -7.47 -3.60
CA PHE A 236 -10.77 -6.87 -2.29
C PHE A 236 -11.33 -5.45 -2.23
N PHE A 237 -12.06 -5.17 -1.16
CA PHE A 237 -12.61 -3.83 -0.89
C PHE A 237 -12.15 -3.30 0.45
N PHE A 238 -12.19 -1.98 0.56
CA PHE A 238 -11.95 -1.23 1.78
C PHE A 238 -13.23 -0.54 2.15
N LEU A 239 -13.68 -0.85 3.34
CA LEU A 239 -14.90 -0.28 3.90
C LEU A 239 -14.54 1.01 4.64
N SER A 240 -15.41 2.01 4.52
CA SER A 240 -15.42 3.19 5.38
C SER A 240 -16.85 3.39 5.86
N PHE A 241 -17.04 3.56 7.17
CA PHE A 241 -18.35 3.76 7.78
C PHE A 241 -18.58 5.25 7.99
N GLN A 242 -19.72 5.78 7.54
CA GLN A 242 -20.09 7.16 7.84
C GLN A 242 -20.64 7.25 9.28
N GLY A 243 -20.36 8.36 9.97
CA GLY A 243 -20.84 8.62 11.34
C GLY A 243 -19.96 8.13 12.49
N LEU A 244 -18.91 7.35 12.21
CA LEU A 244 -17.81 7.10 13.15
C LEU A 244 -16.59 7.89 12.68
N MET A 245 -16.05 8.75 13.55
CA MET A 245 -14.74 9.39 13.36
C MET A 245 -13.65 8.31 13.34
N GLY A 246 -13.50 7.61 12.21
CA GLY A 246 -12.56 6.51 12.05
C GLY A 246 -12.87 5.62 10.85
N VAL A 247 -11.97 5.61 9.87
CA VAL A 247 -12.04 4.67 8.74
C VAL A 247 -11.71 3.25 9.23
N VAL A 248 -12.72 2.40 9.39
CA VAL A 248 -12.54 0.96 9.67
C VAL A 248 -12.26 0.23 8.36
N GLN A 249 -10.99 0.17 7.99
CA GLN A 249 -10.52 -0.58 6.83
C GLN A 249 -10.58 -2.08 7.08
N ALA A 250 -11.63 -2.71 6.56
CA ALA A 250 -11.82 -4.14 6.59
C ALA A 250 -11.54 -4.73 5.22
N LEU A 251 -10.61 -5.69 5.15
CA LEU A 251 -10.41 -6.49 3.94
C LEU A 251 -11.56 -7.48 3.87
N ALA A 252 -12.40 -7.32 2.85
CA ALA A 252 -13.46 -8.25 2.57
C ALA A 252 -13.26 -8.86 1.19
N ALA A 253 -13.35 -10.19 1.14
CA ALA A 253 -13.35 -10.95 -0.10
C ALA A 253 -14.80 -11.28 -0.45
N VAL A 254 -15.20 -11.00 -1.69
CA VAL A 254 -16.52 -11.38 -2.20
C VAL A 254 -16.59 -12.91 -2.28
N ARG A 255 -17.52 -13.51 -1.54
CA ARG A 255 -17.85 -14.93 -1.65
C ARG A 255 -19.20 -15.04 -2.37
N GLY A 256 -19.22 -15.68 -3.54
CA GLY A 256 -20.42 -15.76 -4.38
C GLY A 256 -21.58 -16.46 -3.68
N GLY A 257 -22.75 -15.82 -3.69
CA GLY A 257 -24.03 -16.45 -3.38
C GLY A 257 -24.69 -16.98 -4.65
N ARG A 258 -25.34 -18.14 -4.56
CA ARG A 258 -26.20 -18.65 -5.64
C ARG A 258 -27.30 -17.62 -5.92
N ALA A 259 -27.40 -17.19 -7.17
CA ALA A 259 -28.52 -16.39 -7.66
C ALA A 259 -29.79 -17.26 -7.66
N GLY A 260 -30.58 -17.16 -6.59
CA GLY A 260 -32.00 -17.50 -6.63
C GLY A 260 -32.77 -16.32 -7.22
N LEU A 261 -33.69 -16.60 -8.14
CA LEU A 261 -34.55 -15.63 -8.82
C LEU A 261 -35.14 -14.60 -7.83
N GLY A 262 -35.03 -13.31 -8.18
CA GLY A 262 -35.94 -12.29 -7.68
C GLY A 262 -35.60 -11.59 -6.36
N ARG A 263 -34.39 -11.03 -6.19
CA ARG A 263 -34.11 -9.74 -5.52
C ARG A 263 -32.61 -9.47 -5.46
N VAL A 264 -32.25 -8.19 -5.45
CA VAL A 264 -30.93 -7.65 -5.79
C VAL A 264 -29.86 -7.99 -4.75
N GLY A 265 -28.78 -8.64 -5.19
CA GLY A 265 -27.41 -8.25 -4.84
C GLY A 265 -26.87 -8.41 -3.41
N ALA A 266 -27.23 -9.44 -2.64
CA ALA A 266 -26.58 -9.68 -1.34
C ALA A 266 -25.08 -10.05 -1.50
N LEU A 267 -24.18 -9.22 -0.95
CA LEU A 267 -22.74 -9.49 -0.89
C LEU A 267 -22.33 -9.96 0.51
N ASP A 268 -21.83 -11.20 0.61
CA ASP A 268 -21.24 -11.73 1.84
C ASP A 268 -19.76 -11.31 1.91
N LEU A 269 -19.45 -10.42 2.85
CA LEU A 269 -18.10 -9.93 3.11
C LEU A 269 -17.59 -10.46 4.47
N SER A 270 -16.49 -11.22 4.43
CA SER A 270 -15.80 -11.69 5.65
C SER A 270 -14.75 -10.67 6.10
N VAL A 271 -14.93 -10.05 7.27
CA VAL A 271 -14.04 -9.04 7.84
C VAL A 271 -13.18 -9.63 8.96
N ARG A 272 -11.89 -9.82 8.67
CA ARG A 272 -10.97 -10.57 9.55
C ARG A 272 -10.38 -9.81 10.74
N ARG A 273 -10.62 -8.49 10.89
CA ARG A 273 -10.18 -7.69 12.05
C ARG A 273 -10.83 -6.30 12.08
N VAL A 274 -11.59 -6.00 13.14
CA VAL A 274 -12.02 -4.63 13.48
C VAL A 274 -11.22 -4.18 14.70
N ARG A 275 -10.35 -3.18 14.56
CA ARG A 275 -9.69 -2.55 15.72
C ARG A 275 -10.45 -1.27 16.04
N TRP A 276 -11.20 -1.28 17.13
CA TRP A 276 -11.86 -0.11 17.69
C TRP A 276 -10.81 0.76 18.39
N SER A 277 -10.69 2.02 18.00
CA SER A 277 -10.10 3.05 18.84
C SER A 277 -11.24 3.69 19.63
N ALA A 278 -11.21 3.57 20.96
CA ALA A 278 -12.23 4.17 21.82
C ALA A 278 -12.24 5.70 21.69
N PRO A 279 -13.41 6.36 21.73
CA PRO A 279 -13.51 7.82 21.76
C PRO A 279 -13.03 8.37 23.10
N SER A 280 -12.26 9.46 23.06
CA SER A 280 -11.64 10.13 24.21
C SER A 280 -12.50 11.24 24.83
N SER A 281 -13.83 11.17 24.71
CA SER A 281 -14.73 12.22 25.22
C SER A 281 -15.60 11.73 26.40
N PRO A 282 -15.69 12.47 27.52
CA PRO A 282 -16.44 12.04 28.71
C PRO A 282 -17.97 11.94 28.52
N LEU A 283 -18.51 12.56 27.47
CA LEU A 283 -19.96 12.65 27.24
C LEU A 283 -20.63 11.34 26.78
N SER A 284 -19.87 10.31 26.38
CA SER A 284 -20.42 8.99 26.04
C SER A 284 -20.49 8.01 27.22
N ALA A 285 -19.96 8.35 28.39
CA ALA A 285 -19.98 7.48 29.57
C ALA A 285 -21.38 7.28 30.16
N ARG A 286 -22.31 8.23 29.91
CA ARG A 286 -23.69 8.16 30.41
C ARG A 286 -24.59 7.18 29.65
N ILE A 287 -24.23 6.82 28.41
CA ILE A 287 -24.98 5.84 27.60
C ILE A 287 -24.45 4.40 27.83
N GLY A 288 -23.20 4.27 28.30
CA GLY A 288 -22.60 2.97 28.66
C GLY A 288 -23.05 2.37 29.99
N GLY A 289 -23.64 3.18 30.88
CA GLY A 289 -24.17 2.74 32.18
C GLY A 289 -25.50 1.99 32.08
N GLU A 290 -26.37 2.37 31.15
CA GLU A 290 -27.72 1.82 31.00
C GLU A 290 -27.73 0.40 30.39
N LEU A 291 -26.69 0.04 29.62
CA LEU A 291 -26.60 -1.24 28.89
C LEU A 291 -26.06 -2.42 29.74
N ARG A 292 -25.77 -2.21 31.02
CA ARG A 292 -25.32 -3.27 31.94
C ARG A 292 -26.46 -3.91 32.76
N ARG A 293 -27.71 -3.45 32.60
CA ARG A 293 -28.87 -3.85 33.43
C ARG A 293 -30.00 -4.61 32.73
N ARG A 294 -29.81 -5.14 31.53
CA ARG A 294 -30.75 -6.09 30.92
C ARG A 294 -30.05 -7.37 30.45
N ARG A 295 -29.91 -8.32 31.38
CA ARG A 295 -29.80 -9.75 31.06
C ARG A 295 -31.21 -10.25 30.72
N HIS A 296 -31.29 -11.14 29.73
CA HIS A 296 -32.50 -11.73 29.14
C HIS A 296 -33.33 -10.80 28.25
N GLY A 297 -33.45 -11.20 26.98
CA GLY A 297 -34.27 -10.52 25.99
C GLY A 297 -33.53 -10.41 24.65
N SER A 298 -33.97 -11.24 23.71
CA SER A 298 -33.81 -11.16 22.25
C SER A 298 -33.40 -9.76 21.76
N CYS A 299 -32.18 -9.61 21.25
CA CYS A 299 -31.69 -8.34 20.75
C CYS A 299 -32.13 -8.17 19.28
N CYS A 300 -33.34 -7.64 19.08
CA CYS A 300 -33.68 -6.90 17.86
C CYS A 300 -32.84 -5.61 17.88
N VAL A 301 -31.82 -5.53 17.01
CA VAL A 301 -31.08 -4.28 16.81
C VAL A 301 -31.91 -3.40 15.88
N SER A 302 -32.40 -2.32 16.46
CA SER A 302 -33.07 -1.20 15.83
C SER A 302 -32.31 -0.70 14.59
N SER A 303 -33.06 -0.58 13.49
CA SER A 303 -32.66 -0.07 12.18
C SER A 303 -32.18 1.39 12.24
N ARG A 304 -30.90 1.61 12.53
CA ARG A 304 -30.21 2.84 12.11
C ARG A 304 -29.43 2.56 10.85
N VAL A 305 -29.90 3.15 9.76
CA VAL A 305 -29.30 3.10 8.41
C VAL A 305 -27.86 3.59 8.49
N MET A 306 -26.92 2.66 8.46
CA MET A 306 -25.49 2.97 8.48
C MET A 306 -25.00 2.99 7.02
N MET A 307 -24.87 4.19 6.45
CA MET A 307 -24.32 4.39 5.11
C MET A 307 -22.83 4.06 5.10
N LEU A 308 -22.44 3.23 4.15
CA LEU A 308 -21.09 2.72 4.00
C LEU A 308 -20.55 3.14 2.63
N THR A 309 -19.26 3.44 2.56
CA THR A 309 -18.57 3.71 1.29
C THR A 309 -17.46 2.67 1.08
N LEU A 310 -17.59 1.86 0.04
CA LEU A 310 -16.59 0.93 -0.46
C LEU A 310 -15.62 1.68 -1.36
N ARG A 311 -14.34 1.46 -1.12
CA ARG A 311 -13.25 1.92 -1.97
C ARG A 311 -12.34 0.75 -2.30
N ARG A 312 -11.86 0.62 -3.53
CA ARG A 312 -10.69 -0.24 -3.82
C ARG A 312 -9.44 0.51 -3.34
N GLY A 313 -8.66 -0.02 -2.39
CA GLY A 313 -7.41 0.62 -1.93
C GLY A 313 -6.91 0.41 -0.47
N TRP A 314 -5.67 -0.11 -0.37
CA TRP A 314 -4.68 -0.06 0.73
C TRP A 314 -4.90 -0.87 2.02
N ARG A 315 -4.26 -2.05 2.10
CA ARG A 315 -4.19 -2.87 3.33
C ARG A 315 -2.95 -2.51 4.13
N ARG A 316 -3.17 -2.25 5.42
CA ARG A 316 -2.18 -2.19 6.50
C ARG A 316 -1.40 -3.49 6.58
N GLY A 317 -0.11 -3.37 6.91
CA GLY A 317 0.74 -4.49 7.29
C GLY A 317 0.11 -5.31 8.41
N CYS A 318 -0.09 -6.59 8.15
CA CYS A 318 -0.22 -7.64 9.16
C CYS A 318 0.60 -8.80 8.60
N ARG A 319 1.74 -9.09 9.25
CA ARG A 319 2.56 -10.26 8.90
C ARG A 319 1.72 -11.52 9.00
N GLY A 320 1.96 -12.43 8.06
CA GLY A 320 1.59 -13.83 8.20
C GLY A 320 2.34 -14.42 9.39
N VAL A 321 1.61 -15.08 10.28
CA VAL A 321 2.18 -16.01 11.23
C VAL A 321 2.22 -17.35 10.51
N SER A 322 3.43 -17.84 10.26
CA SER A 322 3.69 -19.21 9.82
C SER A 322 3.25 -20.14 10.96
N LEU A 323 2.31 -21.03 10.70
CA LEU A 323 1.95 -22.09 11.64
C LEU A 323 2.90 -23.26 11.40
N VAL A 324 3.90 -23.39 12.27
CA VAL A 324 4.60 -24.66 12.52
C VAL A 324 3.61 -25.54 13.30
N PRO A 325 3.35 -26.79 12.88
CA PRO A 325 2.43 -27.66 13.60
C PRO A 325 3.13 -28.19 14.87
N ARG A 326 2.68 -27.76 16.05
CA ARG A 326 3.07 -28.40 17.31
C ARG A 326 2.10 -29.54 17.60
N SER A 327 2.68 -30.72 17.73
CA SER A 327 2.06 -32.02 17.94
C SER A 327 1.22 -32.10 19.22
N ARG A 328 0.27 -33.02 19.16
CA ARG A 328 -0.72 -33.41 20.17
C ARG A 328 -0.08 -33.75 21.53
N ILE A 329 -0.70 -33.28 22.60
CA ILE A 329 -0.66 -33.93 23.93
C ILE A 329 -2.12 -34.10 24.37
N PRO A 330 -2.63 -35.33 24.59
CA PRO A 330 -3.98 -35.53 25.10
C PRO A 330 -4.02 -35.46 26.63
N ARG A 331 -5.11 -34.88 27.15
CA ARG A 331 -5.55 -35.01 28.55
C ARG A 331 -6.52 -36.19 28.65
N HIS A 332 -6.31 -37.06 29.64
CA HIS A 332 -7.34 -37.85 30.32
C HIS A 332 -6.93 -37.87 31.81
N SER A 333 -7.68 -37.20 32.71
CA SER A 333 -8.66 -37.81 33.63
C SER A 333 -8.17 -39.17 34.16
N GLY A 334 -7.73 -39.39 35.39
CA GLY A 334 -8.18 -38.84 36.67
C GLY A 334 -8.71 -40.01 37.49
N ARG A 335 -8.06 -40.36 38.60
CA ARG A 335 -8.69 -40.95 39.81
C ARG A 335 -7.64 -41.14 40.90
N ARG A 336 -8.04 -40.74 42.10
CA ARG A 336 -7.36 -40.96 43.38
C ARG A 336 -7.45 -42.45 43.72
N ASN A 337 -6.40 -43.00 44.32
CA ASN A 337 -6.53 -44.05 45.32
C ASN A 337 -5.42 -43.88 46.36
N ILE A 338 -5.84 -43.86 47.62
CA ILE A 338 -5.06 -43.86 48.85
C ILE A 338 -5.13 -45.30 49.36
N VAL A 339 -4.01 -46.00 49.56
CA VAL A 339 -3.82 -47.04 50.60
C VAL A 339 -2.31 -47.14 50.93
N HIS A 340 -2.06 -47.40 52.22
CA HIS A 340 -0.86 -47.43 53.07
C HIS A 340 0.37 -48.24 52.63
N PRO A 341 1.54 -48.01 53.30
CA PRO A 341 2.76 -48.77 53.13
C PRO A 341 2.78 -50.05 54.00
N GLY A 342 3.51 -51.06 53.52
CA GLY A 342 4.04 -52.18 54.28
C GLY A 342 5.50 -52.37 53.91
#